data_AF-A0A3M2W676-F1
#
_entry.id   AF-A0A3M2W676-F1
#
_cell.length_a   1.000
_cell.length_b   1.000
_cell.length_c   1.000
_cell.angle_alpha   90.00
_cell.angle_beta   90.00
_cell.angle_gamma   90.00
#
_symmetry.space_group_name_H-M   'P 1'
#
loop_
_entity.id
_entity.type
_entity.pdbx_description
1 polymer ?
#
loop_
_entity_poly.entity_id
_entity_poly.type
_entity_poly.pdbx_seq_one_letter_code
_entity_poly.pdbx_strand_id
1 'polypeptide(L)'
;MCRAFVGQVQAALKVRSPFKAISFLQEDEMSAWLLEFPEHAMRGSGLGDLSIIHDWRRLCSLNSSRRVYIWSEHVHLSAFDQPPRL
;
A
#
# COMPACT_ATOMS: atom_id res chain seq x y z
N MET A 1 20.21 3.85 10.59
CA MET A 1 19.03 3.29 9.89
C MET A 1 17.80 4.18 10.04
N CYS A 2 17.30 4.46 11.26
CA CYS A 2 16.07 5.25 11.45
C CYS A 2 16.10 6.67 10.87
N ARG A 3 17.22 7.41 10.98
CA ARG A 3 17.34 8.77 10.39
C ARG A 3 17.26 8.77 8.86
N ALA A 4 17.86 7.76 8.22
CA ALA A 4 17.82 7.63 6.76
C ALA A 4 16.40 7.34 6.28
N PHE A 5 15.68 6.45 6.99
CA PHE A 5 14.27 6.18 6.74
C PHE A 5 13.41 7.45 6.84
N VAL A 6 13.54 8.21 7.94
CA VAL A 6 12.81 9.48 8.12
C VAL A 6 13.10 10.45 6.97
N GLY A 7 14.36 10.59 6.56
CA GLY A 7 14.73 11.43 5.43
C GLY A 7 14.07 11.03 4.12
N GLN A 8 14.01 9.72 3.83
CA GLN A 8 13.36 9.19 2.63
C GLN A 8 11.85 9.42 2.64
N VAL A 9 11.18 9.17 3.77
CA VAL A 9 9.74 9.42 3.91
C VAL A 9 9.45 10.92 3.75
N GLN A 10 10.20 11.80 4.39
CA GLN A 10 10.03 13.24 4.23
C GLN A 10 10.27 13.71 2.79
N ALA A 11 11.23 13.12 2.08
CA ALA A 11 11.46 13.41 0.67
C ALA A 11 10.29 12.94 -0.21
N ALA A 12 9.72 11.76 0.05
CA ALA A 12 8.55 11.24 -0.66
C ALA A 12 7.32 12.14 -0.45
N LEU A 13 7.09 12.61 0.78
CA LEU A 13 6.00 13.54 1.10
C LEU A 13 6.14 14.89 0.39
N LYS A 14 7.38 15.33 0.13
CA LYS A 14 7.69 16.59 -0.57
C LYS A 14 7.87 16.42 -2.08
N VAL A 15 7.61 15.22 -2.63
CA VAL A 15 7.80 14.90 -4.06
C VAL A 15 9.25 15.14 -4.53
N ARG A 16 10.21 14.89 -3.64
CA ARG A 16 11.67 14.97 -3.91
C ARG A 16 12.36 13.61 -3.91
N SER A 17 11.58 12.53 -3.80
CA SER A 17 12.04 11.15 -3.86
C SER A 17 11.44 10.49 -5.11
N PRO A 18 12.10 9.50 -5.72
CA PRO A 18 11.47 8.63 -6.72
C PRO A 18 10.29 7.84 -6.15
N PHE A 19 10.22 7.70 -4.83
CA PHE A 19 9.09 7.08 -4.14
C PHE A 19 7.99 8.10 -3.89
N LYS A 20 6.75 7.69 -4.14
CA LYS A 20 5.56 8.44 -3.75
C LYS A 20 5.04 7.89 -2.44
N ALA A 21 4.65 8.76 -1.52
CA ALA A 21 3.94 8.34 -0.31
C ALA A 21 2.61 7.67 -0.69
N ILE A 22 2.17 6.71 0.12
CA ILE A 22 0.84 6.09 -0.02
C ILE A 22 -0.22 7.19 0.13
N SER A 23 -1.40 6.97 -0.45
CA SER A 23 -2.51 7.91 -0.24
C SER A 23 -2.85 7.99 1.25
N PHE A 24 -2.87 9.20 1.82
CA PHE A 24 -3.34 9.39 3.18
C PHE A 24 -4.85 9.19 3.22
N LEU A 25 -5.27 8.29 4.11
CA LEU A 25 -6.67 7.98 4.34
C LEU A 25 -7.47 9.21 4.72
N GLN A 26 -8.61 9.35 4.06
CA GLN A 26 -9.70 10.17 4.56
C GLN A 26 -10.55 9.38 5.59
N GLU A 27 -11.37 10.08 6.35
CA GLU A 27 -12.17 9.49 7.44
C GLU A 27 -13.16 8.42 6.94
N ASP A 28 -13.76 8.66 5.78
CA ASP A 28 -14.68 7.75 5.11
C ASP A 28 -13.99 6.47 4.63
N GLU A 29 -12.80 6.60 4.04
CA GLU A 29 -11.96 5.47 3.64
C GLU A 29 -11.53 4.64 4.86
N MET A 30 -11.11 5.30 5.94
CA MET A 30 -10.74 4.64 7.20
C MET A 30 -11.93 3.87 7.79
N SER A 31 -13.12 4.46 7.78
CA SER A 31 -14.33 3.82 8.28
C SER A 31 -14.66 2.55 7.49
N ALA A 32 -14.53 2.59 6.16
CA ALA A 32 -14.72 1.41 5.32
C ALA A 32 -13.67 0.32 5.63
N TRP A 33 -12.40 0.69 5.79
CA TRP A 33 -11.34 -0.27 6.08
C TRP A 33 -11.49 -0.91 7.46
N LEU A 34 -12.00 -0.19 8.45
CA LEU A 34 -12.28 -0.74 9.78
C LEU A 34 -13.40 -1.79 9.76
N LEU A 35 -14.31 -1.75 8.79
CA LEU A 35 -15.31 -2.82 8.59
C LEU A 35 -14.68 -4.10 8.02
N GLU A 36 -13.67 -3.96 7.14
CA GLU A 36 -12.93 -5.09 6.56
C GLU A 36 -11.86 -5.66 7.50
N PHE A 37 -11.35 -4.84 8.42
CA PHE A 37 -10.19 -5.15 9.25
C PHE A 37 -10.30 -6.44 10.08
N PRO A 38 -11.42 -6.79 10.75
CA PRO A 38 -11.48 -8.00 11.58
C PRO A 38 -11.14 -9.28 10.82
N GLU A 39 -11.61 -9.43 9.58
CA GLU A 39 -11.30 -10.59 8.73
C GLU A 39 -9.81 -10.68 8.39
N HIS A 40 -9.18 -9.53 8.14
CA HIS A 40 -7.74 -9.44 7.90
C HIS A 40 -6.94 -9.76 9.16
N ALA A 41 -7.34 -9.21 10.31
CA ALA A 41 -6.70 -9.45 11.60
C ALA A 41 -6.74 -10.93 11.99
N MET A 42 -7.87 -11.61 11.75
CA MET A 42 -8.01 -13.06 11.98
C MET A 42 -7.05 -13.91 11.13
N ARG A 43 -6.55 -13.37 10.02
CA ARG A 43 -5.57 -14.02 9.12
C ARG A 43 -4.13 -13.57 9.40
N GLY A 44 -3.89 -12.86 10.50
CA GLY A 44 -2.57 -12.36 10.89
C GLY A 44 -2.12 -11.10 10.14
N SER A 45 -3.04 -10.40 9.44
CA SER A 45 -2.76 -9.16 8.70
C SER A 45 -3.10 -7.94 9.56
N GLY A 46 -2.17 -7.01 9.70
CA GLY A 46 -2.39 -5.74 10.40
C GLY A 46 -3.10 -4.69 9.54
N LEU A 47 -3.49 -3.57 10.17
CA LEU A 47 -4.05 -2.42 9.45
C LEU A 47 -3.05 -1.80 8.46
N GLY A 48 -1.76 -1.91 8.75
CA GLY A 48 -0.68 -1.54 7.82
C GLY A 48 -0.71 -2.38 6.54
N ASP A 49 -0.83 -3.70 6.65
CA ASP A 49 -0.93 -4.59 5.49
C ASP A 49 -2.20 -4.29 4.67
N LEU A 50 -3.33 -4.08 5.36
CA LEU A 50 -4.59 -3.71 4.73
C LEU A 50 -4.42 -2.40 3.95
N SER A 51 -3.71 -1.41 4.50
CA SER A 51 -3.45 -0.14 3.81
C SER A 51 -2.64 -0.29 2.53
N ILE A 52 -1.62 -1.16 2.54
CA ILE A 52 -0.82 -1.45 1.36
C ILE A 52 -1.68 -2.16 0.30
N ILE A 53 -2.55 -3.10 0.70
CA ILE A 53 -3.45 -3.82 -0.21
C ILE A 53 -4.44 -2.87 -0.88
N HIS A 54 -5.07 -1.94 -0.14
CA HIS A 54 -5.97 -0.97 -0.74
C HIS A 54 -5.24 -0.01 -1.69
N ASP A 55 -4.05 0.46 -1.33
CA ASP A 55 -3.26 1.32 -2.22
C ASP A 55 -2.82 0.56 -3.48
N TRP A 56 -2.45 -0.72 -3.36
CA TRP A 56 -2.18 -1.59 -4.50
C TRP A 56 -3.39 -1.72 -5.43
N ARG A 57 -4.59 -1.98 -4.89
CA ARG A 57 -5.84 -2.05 -5.69
C ARG A 57 -6.09 -0.75 -6.46
N ARG A 58 -5.88 0.40 -5.80
CA ARG A 58 -5.99 1.74 -6.41
C ARG A 58 -4.93 1.95 -7.51
N LEU A 59 -3.68 1.55 -7.29
CA LEU A 59 -2.62 1.66 -8.30
C LEU A 59 -2.87 0.75 -9.50
N CYS A 60 -3.40 -0.45 -9.27
CA CYS A 60 -3.81 -1.40 -10.29
C CYS A 60 -4.92 -0.86 -11.21
N SER A 61 -5.86 -0.07 -10.69
CA SER A 61 -6.91 0.55 -11.50
C SER A 61 -6.37 1.74 -12.31
N LEU A 62 -5.46 2.53 -11.73
CA LEU A 62 -4.84 3.68 -12.39
C LEU A 62 -3.79 3.31 -13.44
N ASN A 63 -3.19 2.12 -13.35
CA ASN A 63 -2.07 1.69 -14.19
C ASN A 63 -2.32 0.34 -14.84
N SER A 64 -3.48 0.16 -15.49
CA SER A 64 -3.86 -1.12 -16.11
C SER A 64 -2.83 -1.67 -17.08
N SER A 65 -2.18 -0.80 -17.86
CA SER A 65 -1.16 -1.17 -18.86
C SER A 65 0.24 -1.43 -18.29
N ARG A 66 0.41 -1.42 -16.96
CA ARG A 66 1.70 -1.67 -16.29
C ARG A 66 1.57 -2.80 -15.28
N ARG A 67 2.71 -3.43 -14.96
CA ARG A 67 2.79 -4.36 -13.83
C ARG A 67 2.71 -3.56 -12.53
N VAL A 68 1.86 -3.99 -11.61
CA VAL A 68 1.73 -3.38 -10.27
C VAL A 68 1.80 -4.51 -9.25
N TYR A 69 2.79 -4.47 -8.36
CA TYR A 69 3.00 -5.52 -7.37
C TYR A 69 3.43 -4.93 -6.03
N ILE A 70 3.16 -5.67 -4.95
CA ILE A 70 3.68 -5.36 -3.63
C ILE A 70 5.01 -6.09 -3.47
N TRP A 71 6.09 -5.34 -3.24
CA TRP A 71 7.35 -5.94 -2.80
C TRP A 71 7.33 -6.07 -1.27
N SER A 72 7.42 -7.28 -0.76
CA SER A 72 7.46 -7.58 0.67
C SER A 72 8.15 -8.91 0.91
N GLU A 73 8.85 -9.03 2.04
CA GLU A 73 9.33 -10.32 2.56
C GLU A 73 8.19 -11.14 3.19
N HIS A 74 7.05 -10.50 3.47
CA HIS A 74 5.89 -11.15 4.07
C HIS A 74 5.06 -11.88 3.01
N VAL A 75 4.90 -13.21 3.17
CA VAL A 75 4.20 -14.07 2.20
C VAL A 75 2.77 -13.61 1.89
N HIS A 76 2.05 -13.08 2.89
CA HIS A 76 0.70 -12.54 2.71
C HIS A 76 0.63 -11.34 1.77
N LEU A 77 1.71 -10.55 1.64
CA LEU A 77 1.75 -9.39 0.76
C LEU A 77 2.43 -9.68 -0.59
N SER A 78 3.37 -10.63 -0.63
CA SER A 78 4.08 -10.98 -1.87
C SER A 78 3.18 -11.61 -2.95
N ALA A 79 2.00 -12.11 -2.58
CA ALA A 79 1.03 -12.68 -3.51
C ALA A 79 0.32 -11.62 -4.39
N PHE A 80 0.42 -10.33 -4.05
CA PHE A 80 -0.23 -9.25 -4.80
C PHE A 80 0.65 -8.77 -5.96
N ASP A 81 0.41 -9.34 -7.14
CA ASP A 81 1.10 -9.01 -8.38
C ASP A 81 0.11 -9.03 -9.55
N GLN A 82 -0.14 -7.86 -10.12
CA GLN A 82 -0.98 -7.69 -11.30
C GLN A 82 -0.09 -7.46 -12.53
N PRO A 83 -0.08 -8.38 -13.52
CA PRO A 83 0.58 -8.13 -14.79
C PRO A 83 -0.18 -7.05 -15.59
N PRO A 84 0.46 -6.45 -16.61
CA PRO A 84 -0.22 -5.55 -17.52
C PRO A 84 -1.47 -6.20 -18.12
N ARG A 85 -2.58 -5.46 -18.14
CA ARG A 85 -3.84 -5.82 -18.80
C ARG A 85 -4.04 -4.86 -19.97
N LEU A 86 -4.25 -5.43 -21.17
CA LEU A 86 -4.53 -4.72 -22.41
C LEU A 86 -6.01 -4.37 -22.50
#